data_AF-A0A0D2Y2J2-F1
#
_entry.id   AF-A0A0D2Y2J2-F1
#
_cell.length_a   1.000
_cell.length_b   1.000
_cell.length_c   1.000
_cell.angle_alpha   90.00
_cell.angle_beta   90.00
_cell.angle_gamma   90.00
#
_symmetry.space_group_name_H-M   'P 1'
#
loop_
_entity.id
_entity.type
_entity.pdbx_description
1 polymer ?
#
loop_
_entity_poly.entity_id
_entity_poly.type
_entity_poly.pdbx_seq_one_letter_code
_entity_poly.pdbx_strand_id
1 'polypeptide(L)'
;MNGDPSEYVLNTVVREIWKRSRLPADELAEVWDLVDRKGRGVLGRAEFVVGMWLIDQRLRGRKIPAKVSDSVWGSANGIQTKKPGHKH
;
A
#
# COMPACT_ATOMS: atom_id res chain seq x y z
N MET A 1 -19.72 -1.06 -1.02
CA MET A 1 -18.31 -1.11 -1.46
C MET A 1 -18.34 -1.12 -2.98
N ASN A 2 -18.00 -0.01 -3.65
CA ASN A 2 -18.16 0.14 -5.11
C ASN A 2 -16.81 -0.02 -5.82
N GLY A 3 -16.18 -1.18 -5.68
CA GLY A 3 -14.95 -1.54 -6.40
C GLY A 3 -14.92 -3.04 -6.64
N ASP A 4 -14.32 -3.46 -7.74
CA ASP A 4 -14.19 -4.89 -8.08
C ASP A 4 -13.33 -5.57 -6.99
N PRO A 5 -13.81 -6.65 -6.35
CA PRO A 5 -13.06 -7.37 -5.31
C PRO A 5 -11.66 -7.80 -5.76
N SER A 6 -11.43 -8.01 -7.06
CA SER A 6 -10.13 -8.36 -7.62
C SER A 6 -9.09 -7.23 -7.54
N GLU A 7 -9.51 -6.00 -7.25
CA GLU A 7 -8.61 -4.85 -7.08
C GLU A 7 -8.02 -4.73 -5.67
N TYR A 8 -8.44 -5.60 -4.75
CA TYR A 8 -8.04 -5.57 -3.34
C TYR A 8 -7.29 -6.82 -2.91
N VAL A 9 -6.34 -6.62 -2.00
CA VAL A 9 -5.59 -7.69 -1.34
C VAL A 9 -5.97 -7.72 0.14
N LEU A 10 -6.43 -8.89 0.62
CA LEU A 10 -6.81 -9.09 2.02
C LEU A 10 -5.62 -8.91 2.97
N ASN A 11 -5.88 -8.39 4.18
CA ASN A 11 -4.88 -8.23 5.24
C ASN A 11 -4.02 -9.48 5.48
N THR A 12 -4.62 -10.67 5.48
CA THR A 12 -3.90 -11.93 5.70
C THR A 12 -2.85 -12.16 4.62
N VAL A 13 -3.21 -11.92 3.36
CA VAL A 13 -2.29 -12.07 2.22
C VAL A 13 -1.18 -11.01 2.30
N VAL A 14 -1.52 -9.76 2.60
CA VAL A 14 -0.55 -8.68 2.77
C VAL A 14 0.45 -9.01 3.88
N ARG A 15 -0.03 -9.45 5.05
CA ARG A 15 0.80 -9.83 6.21
C ARG A 15 1.77 -10.96 5.84
N GLU A 16 1.32 -12.00 5.13
CA GLU A 16 2.19 -13.09 4.70
C GLU A 16 3.27 -12.66 3.69
N ILE A 17 2.95 -11.73 2.79
CA ILE A 17 3.93 -11.15 1.87
C ILE A 17 4.95 -10.31 2.66
N TRP A 18 4.48 -9.42 3.53
CA TRP A 18 5.34 -8.48 4.26
C TRP A 18 6.23 -9.15 5.29
N LYS A 19 5.79 -10.25 5.92
CA LYS A 19 6.62 -11.08 6.82
C LYS A 19 7.93 -11.55 6.16
N ARG A 20 7.97 -11.68 4.83
CA ARG A 20 9.19 -12.09 4.09
C ARG A 20 10.32 -11.05 4.17
N SER A 21 10.01 -9.80 4.52
CA SER A 21 11.02 -8.77 4.80
C SER A 21 11.84 -9.05 6.06
N ARG A 22 11.35 -9.95 6.95
CA ARG A 22 11.93 -10.23 8.28
C ARG A 22 11.97 -9.02 9.22
N LEU A 23 11.17 -7.99 8.96
CA LEU A 23 10.96 -6.92 9.92
C LEU A 23 10.14 -7.41 11.13
N PRO A 24 10.33 -6.80 12.31
CA PRO A 24 9.50 -7.06 13.48
C PRO A 24 8.00 -6.89 13.21
N ALA A 25 7.16 -7.68 13.89
CA ALA A 25 5.72 -7.72 13.63
C ALA A 25 5.01 -6.40 13.99
N ASP A 26 5.50 -5.70 15.01
CA ASP A 26 5.09 -4.36 15.43
C ASP A 26 5.40 -3.31 14.35
N GLU A 27 6.58 -3.36 13.74
CA GLU A 27 6.92 -2.47 12.62
C GLU A 27 6.02 -2.74 11.39
N LEU A 28 5.73 -4.00 11.09
CA LEU A 28 4.81 -4.35 10.01
C LEU A 28 3.37 -3.89 10.30
N ALA A 29 2.96 -3.90 11.57
CA ALA A 29 1.67 -3.35 11.99
C ALA A 29 1.62 -1.82 11.84
N GLU A 30 2.70 -1.12 12.20
CA GLU A 30 2.81 0.33 11.96
C GLU A 30 2.70 0.67 10.48
N VAL A 31 3.37 -0.08 9.60
CA VAL A 31 3.23 0.08 8.14
C VAL A 31 1.80 -0.15 7.68
N TRP A 32 1.11 -1.17 8.24
CA TRP A 32 -0.28 -1.46 7.91
C TRP A 32 -1.19 -0.28 8.25
N ASP A 33 -1.08 0.25 9.47
CA ASP A 33 -1.91 1.35 9.96
C ASP A 33 -1.70 2.63 9.15
N LEU A 34 -0.50 2.84 8.60
CA LEU A 34 -0.20 3.97 7.72
C LEU A 34 -0.90 3.88 6.36
N VAL A 35 -1.12 2.67 5.83
CA VAL A 35 -1.66 2.49 4.48
C VAL A 35 -3.14 2.13 4.43
N ASP A 36 -3.67 1.39 5.41
CA ASP A 36 -5.11 1.15 5.56
C ASP A 36 -5.81 2.33 6.26
N ARG A 37 -5.68 3.53 5.68
CA ARG A 37 -6.18 4.79 6.27
C ARG A 37 -7.69 4.81 6.53
N LYS A 38 -8.43 3.89 5.90
CA LYS A 38 -9.89 3.76 6.01
C LYS A 38 -10.32 2.57 6.88
N GLY A 39 -9.37 1.82 7.46
CA GLY A 39 -9.64 0.66 8.32
C GLY A 39 -10.46 -0.43 7.62
N ARG A 40 -10.22 -0.66 6.33
CA ARG A 40 -11.02 -1.58 5.51
C ARG A 40 -10.62 -3.04 5.69
N GLY A 41 -9.44 -3.32 6.25
CA GLY A 41 -8.91 -4.67 6.34
C GLY A 41 -8.39 -5.23 5.01
N VAL A 42 -8.35 -4.40 3.96
CA VAL A 42 -7.91 -4.77 2.61
C VAL A 42 -7.17 -3.59 1.97
N LEU A 43 -6.15 -3.86 1.17
CA LEU A 43 -5.38 -2.83 0.47
C LEU A 43 -5.70 -2.84 -1.01
N GLY A 44 -5.97 -1.66 -1.57
CA GLY A 44 -5.95 -1.43 -3.01
C GLY A 44 -4.52 -1.28 -3.52
N ARG A 45 -4.36 -1.17 -4.84
CA ARG A 45 -3.05 -1.07 -5.51
C ARG A 45 -2.14 0.01 -4.90
N ALA A 46 -2.64 1.23 -4.74
CA ALA A 46 -1.84 2.34 -4.23
C ALA A 46 -1.40 2.12 -2.78
N GLU A 47 -2.29 1.66 -1.91
CA GLU A 47 -1.99 1.36 -0.51
C GLU A 47 -0.97 0.23 -0.38
N PHE A 48 -1.11 -0.82 -1.19
CA PHE A 48 -0.15 -1.92 -1.22
C PHE A 48 1.24 -1.46 -1.68
N VAL A 49 1.32 -0.67 -2.75
CA VAL A 49 2.60 -0.13 -3.27
C VAL A 49 3.28 0.78 -2.25
N VAL A 50 2.54 1.66 -1.59
CA VAL A 50 3.09 2.51 -0.52
C VAL A 50 3.58 1.67 0.66
N GLY A 51 2.86 0.62 1.05
CA GLY A 51 3.30 -0.28 2.12
C GLY A 51 4.60 -1.02 1.77
N MET A 52 4.72 -1.52 0.54
CA MET A 52 5.97 -2.11 0.06
C MET A 52 7.13 -1.11 0.05
N TRP A 53 6.88 0.13 -0.37
CA TRP A 53 7.88 1.19 -0.35
C TRP A 53 8.35 1.49 1.07
N LEU A 54 7.43 1.60 2.04
CA LEU A 54 7.76 1.81 3.46
C LEU A 54 8.65 0.68 4.02
N ILE A 55 8.33 -0.57 3.68
CA ILE A 55 9.15 -1.73 4.06
C ILE A 55 10.56 -1.62 3.45
N ASP A 56 10.68 -1.28 2.17
CA ASP A 56 11.98 -1.06 1.52
C ASP A 56 12.76 0.08 2.19
N GLN A 57 12.10 1.18 2.58
CA GLN A 57 12.76 2.26 3.33
C GLN A 57 13.29 1.76 4.67
N ARG A 58 12.50 0.97 5.39
CA ARG A 58 12.87 0.42 6.70
C ARG A 58 14.02 -0.58 6.60
N LEU A 59 14.04 -1.42 5.57
CA LEU A 59 15.15 -2.34 5.27
C LEU A 59 16.46 -1.60 4.95
N ARG A 60 16.38 -0.38 4.40
CA ARG A 60 17.54 0.51 4.19
C ARG A 60 17.96 1.30 5.44
N GLY A 61 17.44 0.94 6.61
CA GLY A 61 17.78 1.56 7.89
C GLY A 61 17.07 2.90 8.17
N ARG A 62 16.08 3.29 7.35
CA ARG A 62 15.28 4.49 7.64
C ARG A 62 14.20 4.16 8.65
N LYS A 63 13.80 5.15 9.46
CA LYS A 63 12.66 4.99 10.37
C LYS A 63 11.34 5.00 9.60
N ILE A 64 10.35 4.27 10.10
CA ILE A 64 8.98 4.39 9.63
C ILE A 64 8.48 5.79 10.02
N PRO A 65 7.91 6.57 9.09
CA PRO A 65 7.42 7.91 9.39
C PRO A 65 6.05 7.84 10.06
N ALA A 66 5.77 8.77 10.97
CA ALA A 66 4.44 8.89 11.60
C ALA A 66 3.31 9.22 10.62
N LYS A 67 3.65 9.71 9.41
CA LYS A 67 2.71 9.93 8.31
C LYS A 67 3.42 9.81 6.96
N VAL A 68 2.71 9.28 5.96
CA VAL A 68 3.18 9.27 4.56
C VAL A 68 2.81 10.59 3.90
N SER A 69 3.75 11.23 3.19
CA SER A 69 3.52 12.51 2.54
C SER A 69 2.61 12.40 1.30
N ASP A 70 1.89 13.47 0.98
CA ASP A 70 1.01 13.51 -0.18
C ASP A 70 1.73 13.29 -1.51
N SER A 71 3.01 13.67 -1.59
CA SER A 71 3.83 13.42 -2.78
C SER A 71 4.01 11.91 -3.02
N VAL A 72 4.28 11.12 -1.98
CA VAL A 72 4.41 9.66 -2.11
C VAL A 72 3.07 9.03 -2.52
N TRP A 73 1.97 9.46 -1.90
CA TRP A 73 0.63 9.04 -2.30
C TRP A 73 0.31 9.42 -3.74
N GLY A 74 0.66 10.63 -4.16
CA GLY A 74 0.49 11.12 -5.52
C GLY A 74 1.21 10.26 -6.55
N SER A 75 2.46 9.86 -6.26
CA SER A 75 3.23 8.97 -7.14
C SER A 75 2.64 7.55 -7.23
N ALA A 76 2.14 7.00 -6.12
CA ALA A 76 1.59 5.64 -6.08
C ALA A 76 0.22 5.51 -6.77
N ASN A 77 -0.55 6.60 -6.82
CA ASN A 77 -1.83 6.62 -7.52
C ASN A 77 -1.68 6.56 -9.05
N GLY A 78 -0.47 6.84 -9.58
CA GLY A 78 -0.14 6.76 -11.00
C GLY A 78 -0.88 7.77 -11.87
N ILE A 79 -0.21 8.26 -12.91
CA ILE A 79 -0.81 9.12 -13.96
C ILE A 79 -2.08 8.42 -14.47
N GLN A 80 -3.25 9.06 -14.34
CA GLN A 80 -4.45 8.63 -15.03
C GLN A 80 -4.18 8.71 -16.54
N THR A 81 -3.61 7.66 -17.14
CA THR A 81 -3.67 7.49 -18.58
C THR A 81 -5.14 7.29 -18.88
N LYS A 82 -5.81 8.33 -19.37
CA LYS A 82 -7.14 8.18 -19.97
C LYS A 82 -7.02 7.01 -20.94
N LYS A 83 -7.69 5.89 -20.66
CA LYS A 83 -7.89 4.82 -21.64
C LYS A 83 -8.37 5.52 -22.93
N PRO A 84 -7.67 5.41 -24.08
CA PRO A 84 -8.20 5.96 -25.31
C PRO A 84 -9.52 5.21 -25.58
N GLY A 85 -10.63 5.95 -25.53
CA GLY A 85 -11.96 5.38 -25.67
C GLY A 85 -12.09 4.67 -27.02
N HIS A 86 -12.61 3.44 -27.00
CA HIS A 86 -13.15 2.82 -28.20
C HIS A 86 -14.32 3.69 -28.68
N LYS A 87 -14.13 4.39 -29.80
CA LYS A 87 -15.24 4.91 -30.59
C LYS A 87 -15.82 3.72 -31.36
N HIS A 88 -17.09 3.42 -31.10
CA HIS A 88 -17.93 2.61 -31.98
C HIS A 88 -18.27 3.39 -33.25
#